data_AF-A0A9E0YYD7-F1
#
_entry.id   AF-A0A9E0YYD7-F1
#
_cell.length_a   1.000
_cell.length_b   1.000
_cell.length_c   1.000
_cell.angle_alpha   90.00
_cell.angle_beta   90.00
_cell.angle_gamma   90.00
#
_symmetry.space_group_name_H-M   'P 1'
#
loop_
_entity.id
_entity.type
_entity.pdbx_description
1 polymer ?
#
loop_
_entity_poly.entity_id
_entity_poly.type
_entity_poly.pdbx_seq_one_letter_code
_entity_poly.pdbx_strand_id
1 'polypeptide(L)'
;MIKLIGVVIIVLGFALKLDVLAVVLVAGIVTGLVSGLDFFHILEIIGTSFVNNRLMSIFLIMFPVIAIIERFGMKERAAYFIGKIKNASAGNVLSLWIVIRSLASAMNIRIGGHVQFIRPLILPM
;
A
#
# COMPACT_ATOMS: atom_id res chain seq x y z
N MET A 1 21.26 -8.02 26.54
CA MET A 1 20.39 -9.02 25.87
C MET A 1 18.90 -8.70 25.95
N ILE A 2 18.40 -8.05 27.01
CA ILE A 2 16.98 -7.66 27.17
C ILE A 2 16.48 -6.67 26.10
N LYS A 3 17.37 -5.93 25.43
CA LYS A 3 17.04 -4.92 24.40
C LYS A 3 16.41 -5.49 23.11
N LEU A 4 16.46 -6.80 22.88
CA LEU A 4 15.90 -7.45 21.68
C LEU A 4 14.49 -8.02 21.90
N ILE A 5 13.84 -7.69 23.02
CA ILE A 5 12.52 -8.25 23.35
C ILE A 5 11.45 -7.92 22.30
N GLY A 6 11.59 -6.78 21.60
CA GLY A 6 10.71 -6.43 20.47
C GLY A 6 10.71 -7.46 19.35
N VAL A 7 11.85 -8.12 19.09
CA VAL A 7 11.93 -9.17 18.06
C VAL A 7 11.07 -10.37 18.45
N VAL A 8 11.09 -10.74 19.74
CA VAL A 8 10.24 -11.83 20.27
C VAL A 8 8.75 -11.48 20.14
N ILE A 9 8.38 -10.23 20.44
CA ILE A 9 7.01 -9.73 20.29
C ILE A 9 6.57 -9.80 18.82
N ILE A 10 7.43 -9.41 17.88
CA ILE A 10 7.13 -9.48 16.44
C ILE A 10 6.93 -10.91 15.98
N VAL A 11 7.84 -11.82 16.35
CA VAL A 11 7.77 -13.23 15.97
C VAL A 11 6.50 -13.88 16.51
N LEU A 12 6.17 -13.66 17.79
CA LEU A 12 4.94 -14.19 18.39
C LEU A 12 3.69 -13.55 17.78
N GLY A 13 3.68 -12.24 17.57
CA GLY A 13 2.53 -11.53 17.00
C GLY A 13 2.21 -12.01 15.58
N PHE A 14 3.24 -12.25 14.76
CA PHE A 14 3.06 -12.78 13.41
C PHE A 14 2.69 -14.27 13.41
N ALA A 15 3.25 -15.07 14.33
CA ALA A 15 2.85 -16.47 14.49
C ALA A 15 1.36 -16.60 14.84
N LEU A 16 0.84 -15.69 15.65
CA LEU A 16 -0.57 -15.59 16.02
C LEU A 16 -1.45 -14.89 14.98
N LYS A 17 -0.89 -14.48 13.83
CA LYS A 17 -1.60 -13.75 12.74
C LYS A 17 -2.31 -12.48 13.21
N LEU A 18 -1.74 -11.78 14.20
CA LEU A 18 -2.26 -10.50 14.67
C LEU A 18 -2.01 -9.38 13.64
N ASP A 19 -2.70 -8.26 13.81
CA ASP A 19 -2.51 -7.09 12.95
C ASP A 19 -1.05 -6.63 12.96
N VAL A 20 -0.48 -6.53 11.76
CA VAL A 20 0.95 -6.28 11.57
C VAL A 20 1.35 -4.92 12.11
N LEU A 21 0.53 -3.89 11.91
CA LEU A 21 0.82 -2.53 12.35
C LEU A 21 0.80 -2.43 13.87
N ALA A 22 -0.21 -3.03 14.51
CA ALA A 22 -0.33 -3.07 15.96
C ALA A 22 0.85 -3.80 16.60
N VAL A 23 1.23 -4.96 16.08
CA VAL A 23 2.36 -5.76 16.59
C VAL A 23 3.67 -4.98 16.50
N VAL A 24 3.95 -4.34 15.36
CA VAL A 24 5.20 -3.58 15.16
C VAL A 24 5.24 -2.34 16.05
N LEU A 25 4.12 -1.61 16.20
CA LEU A 25 4.02 -0.46 17.10
C LEU A 25 4.27 -0.85 18.56
N VAL A 26 3.60 -1.90 19.04
CA VAL A 26 3.78 -2.40 20.42
C VAL A 26 5.21 -2.86 20.64
N ALA A 27 5.79 -3.62 19.70
CA ALA A 27 7.18 -4.05 19.78
C ALA A 27 8.16 -2.87 19.84
N GLY A 28 7.93 -1.81 19.05
CA GLY A 28 8.72 -0.58 19.06
C GLY A 28 8.64 0.15 20.40
N ILE A 29 7.43 0.34 20.94
CA ILE A 29 7.21 0.98 22.24
C ILE A 29 7.88 0.19 23.36
N VAL A 30 7.65 -1.13 23.42
CA VAL A 30 8.24 -1.99 24.46
C VAL A 30 9.76 -1.98 24.36
N THR A 31 10.33 -2.02 23.15
CA THR A 31 11.78 -1.96 22.95
C THR A 31 12.37 -0.62 23.39
N GLY A 32 11.68 0.48 23.11
CA GLY A 32 12.07 1.82 23.56
C GLY A 32 12.09 1.93 25.08
N LEU A 33 11.02 1.50 25.74
CA LEU A 33 10.89 1.52 27.20
C LEU A 33 11.95 0.65 27.87
N VAL A 34 12.15 -0.57 27.37
CA VAL A 34 13.15 -1.51 27.87
C VAL A 34 14.59 -1.02 27.64
N SER A 35 14.80 -0.16 26.65
CA SER A 35 16.09 0.49 26.39
C SER A 35 16.36 1.70 27.29
N GLY A 36 15.41 2.08 28.15
CA GLY A 36 15.52 3.21 29.07
C GLY A 36 15.17 4.56 28.42
N LEU A 37 14.51 4.56 27.26
CA LEU A 37 14.02 5.79 26.65
C LEU A 37 12.75 6.25 27.35
N ASP A 38 12.64 7.57 27.56
CA ASP A 38 11.42 8.18 28.08
C ASP A 38 10.27 8.05 27.07
N PHE A 39 9.03 7.99 27.57
CA PHE A 39 7.84 7.81 26.73
C PHE A 39 7.69 8.93 25.69
N PHE A 40 7.95 10.17 26.08
CA PHE A 40 7.89 11.31 25.16
C PHE A 40 8.96 11.22 24.08
N HIS A 41 10.15 10.73 24.41
CA HIS A 41 11.23 10.55 23.45
C HIS A 41 10.93 9.41 22.45
N ILE A 42 10.26 8.34 22.88
CA ILE A 42 9.76 7.30 21.97
C ILE A 42 8.75 7.89 20.99
N LEU A 43 7.82 8.72 21.47
CA LEU A 43 6.81 9.37 20.62
C LEU A 43 7.46 10.34 19.63
N GLU A 44 8.50 11.07 20.04
CA GLU A 44 9.31 11.93 19.19
C GLU A 44 10.03 11.14 18.09
N ILE A 45 10.64 10.00 18.41
CA ILE A 45 11.30 9.12 17.43
C ILE A 45 10.28 8.61 16.40
N ILE A 46 9.10 8.18 16.85
CA ILE A 46 8.03 7.72 15.95
C ILE A 46 7.60 8.87 15.02
N GLY A 47 7.36 10.06 15.57
CA GLY A 47 6.92 11.24 14.81
C GLY A 47 7.97 11.69 13.79
N THR A 48 9.22 11.87 14.22
CA THR A 48 10.33 12.27 13.34
C THR A 48 10.60 11.23 12.26
N SER A 49 10.54 9.94 12.59
CA SER A 49 10.66 8.84 11.62
C SER A 49 9.54 8.89 10.57
N PHE A 50 8.32 9.23 10.98
CA PHE A 50 7.18 9.37 10.06
C PHE A 50 7.38 10.56 9.10
N VAL A 51 7.79 11.72 9.62
CA VAL A 51 8.05 12.92 8.81
C VAL A 51 9.22 12.71 7.85
N ASN A 52 10.30 12.07 8.31
CA ASN A 52 11.45 11.75 7.47
C ASN A 52 11.08 10.79 6.34
N ASN A 53 10.16 9.86 6.61
CA ASN A 53 9.63 8.92 5.62
C ASN A 53 8.34 9.41 4.95
N ARG A 54 8.07 10.72 4.89
CA ARG A 54 6.84 11.28 4.28
C ARG A 54 6.56 10.79 2.87
N LEU A 55 7.60 10.46 2.10
CA LEU A 55 7.47 9.92 0.75
C LEU A 55 6.74 8.58 0.75
N MET A 56 6.95 7.75 1.78
CA MET A 56 6.22 6.51 1.97
C MET A 56 4.74 6.75 2.30
N SER A 57 4.36 7.93 2.81
CA SER A 57 2.97 8.29 3.11
C SER A 57 2.21 8.91 1.92
N ILE A 58 2.88 9.20 0.80
CA ILE A 58 2.23 9.75 -0.41
C ILE A 58 1.13 8.82 -0.93
N PHE A 59 1.22 7.50 -0.70
CA PHE A 59 0.16 6.58 -1.10
C PHE A 59 -1.20 6.92 -0.46
N LEU A 60 -1.22 7.58 0.69
CA LEU A 60 -2.46 7.98 1.35
C LEU A 60 -3.25 8.99 0.51
N ILE A 61 -2.56 9.84 -0.26
CA ILE A 61 -3.18 10.81 -1.17
C ILE A 61 -3.88 10.10 -2.33
N MET A 62 -3.50 8.87 -2.66
CA MET A 62 -4.16 8.14 -3.73
C MET A 62 -5.56 7.67 -3.37
N PHE A 63 -5.86 7.42 -2.08
CA PHE A 63 -7.20 7.02 -1.68
C PHE A 63 -8.28 8.05 -2.08
N PRO A 64 -8.16 9.35 -1.74
CA PRO A 64 -9.12 10.35 -2.21
C PRO A 64 -9.08 10.54 -3.73
N VAL A 65 -7.91 10.44 -4.37
CA VAL A 65 -7.81 10.52 -5.84
C VAL A 65 -8.60 9.40 -6.51
N ILE A 66 -8.42 8.15 -6.07
CA ILE A 66 -9.17 6.99 -6.55
C ILE A 66 -10.67 7.17 -6.26
N ALA A 67 -11.03 7.60 -5.05
CA ALA A 67 -12.43 7.82 -4.68
C ALA A 67 -13.12 8.85 -5.59
N ILE A 68 -12.43 9.95 -5.91
CA ILE A 68 -12.92 11.00 -6.82
C ILE A 68 -13.08 10.42 -8.23
N ILE A 69 -12.05 9.74 -8.73
CA ILE A 69 -12.02 9.11 -10.05
C ILE A 69 -13.16 8.09 -10.22
N GLU A 70 -13.39 7.25 -9.22
CA GLU A 70 -14.48 6.28 -9.22
C GLU A 70 -15.85 6.99 -9.19
N ARG A 71 -15.99 8.06 -8.39
CA ARG A 71 -17.22 8.87 -8.32
C ARG A 71 -17.55 9.57 -9.64
N PHE A 72 -16.55 9.96 -10.43
CA PHE A 72 -16.73 10.57 -11.75
C PHE A 72 -16.98 9.56 -12.88
N GLY A 73 -17.13 8.28 -12.54
CA GLY A 73 -17.60 7.26 -13.46
C GLY A 73 -16.52 6.65 -14.34
N MET A 74 -15.28 6.61 -13.84
CA MET A 74 -14.19 5.93 -14.56
C MET A 74 -14.51 4.45 -14.79
N LYS A 75 -15.22 3.81 -13.85
CA LYS A 75 -15.63 2.40 -13.96
C LYS A 75 -16.53 2.16 -15.17
N GLU A 76 -17.52 3.03 -15.37
CA GLU A 76 -18.53 2.96 -16.43
C GLU A 76 -17.89 3.23 -17.79
N ARG A 77 -16.98 4.21 -17.87
CA ARG A 77 -16.21 4.46 -19.10
C ARG A 77 -15.31 3.28 -19.44
N ALA A 78 -14.60 2.71 -18.47
CA ALA A 78 -13.74 1.56 -18.68
C ALA A 78 -14.55 0.34 -19.18
N ALA A 79 -15.69 0.05 -18.54
CA ALA A 79 -16.59 -1.03 -18.94
C ALA A 79 -17.14 -0.82 -20.37
N TYR A 80 -17.51 0.41 -20.72
CA TYR A 80 -17.95 0.74 -22.08
C TYR A 80 -16.86 0.51 -23.13
N PHE A 81 -15.62 0.88 -22.85
CA PHE A 81 -14.49 0.64 -23.75
C PHE A 81 -14.17 -0.85 -23.90
N ILE A 82 -14.17 -1.60 -22.79
CA ILE A 82 -13.94 -3.05 -22.81
C ILE A 82 -15.07 -3.76 -23.58
N GLY A 83 -16.33 -3.34 -23.38
CA GLY A 83 -17.49 -3.89 -24.08
C GLY A 83 -17.48 -3.70 -25.60
N LYS A 84 -16.73 -2.73 -26.13
CA LYS A 84 -16.51 -2.57 -27.58
C LYS A 84 -15.53 -3.57 -28.17
N ILE A 85 -14.73 -4.26 -27.35
CA ILE A 85 -13.77 -5.25 -27.81
C ILE A 85 -14.50 -6.57 -28.04
N LYS A 86 -14.62 -6.98 -29.31
CA LYS A 86 -15.22 -8.26 -29.70
C LYS A 86 -14.37 -9.42 -29.17
N ASN A 87 -14.98 -10.41 -28.51
CA ASN A 87 -14.28 -11.52 -27.82
C ASN A 87 -13.32 -11.08 -26.69
N ALA A 88 -13.72 -10.10 -25.88
CA ALA A 88 -12.98 -9.74 -24.67
C ALA A 88 -13.12 -10.85 -23.60
N SER A 89 -12.09 -11.67 -23.44
CA SER A 89 -11.93 -12.53 -22.27
C SER A 89 -11.15 -11.79 -21.18
N ALA A 90 -11.29 -12.20 -19.91
CA ALA A 90 -10.50 -11.64 -18.80
C ALA A 90 -8.99 -11.75 -19.08
N GLY A 91 -8.56 -12.84 -19.72
CA GLY A 91 -7.18 -13.03 -20.17
C GLY A 91 -6.76 -11.97 -21.18
N ASN A 92 -7.57 -11.71 -22.21
CA ASN A 92 -7.24 -10.74 -23.27
C ASN A 92 -7.11 -9.31 -22.71
N VAL A 93 -7.97 -8.92 -21.78
CA VAL A 93 -7.92 -7.60 -21.13
C VAL A 93 -6.67 -7.46 -20.25
N LEU A 94 -6.34 -8.50 -19.48
CA LEU A 94 -5.12 -8.53 -18.66
C LEU A 94 -3.85 -8.52 -19.51
N SER A 95 -3.81 -9.26 -20.62
CA SER A 95 -2.69 -9.26 -21.55
C SER A 95 -2.47 -7.89 -22.18
N LEU A 96 -3.54 -7.22 -22.60
CA LEU A 96 -3.47 -5.86 -23.13
C LEU A 96 -2.91 -4.87 -22.10
N TRP A 97 -3.37 -4.97 -20.84
CA TRP A 97 -2.84 -4.16 -19.74
C TRP A 97 -1.35 -4.41 -19.50
N ILE A 98 -0.89 -5.66 -19.51
CA ILE A 98 0.53 -6.00 -19.34
C ILE A 98 1.38 -5.41 -20.46
N VAL A 99 0.91 -5.46 -21.72
CA VAL A 99 1.62 -4.86 -22.86
C VAL A 99 1.76 -3.33 -22.68
N ILE A 100 0.65 -2.65 -22.37
CA ILE A 100 0.66 -1.20 -22.12
C ILE A 100 1.61 -0.84 -20.98
N ARG A 101 1.57 -1.61 -19.88
CA ARG A 101 2.43 -1.41 -18.73
C ARG A 101 3.91 -1.61 -19.05
N SER A 102 4.24 -2.66 -19.82
CA SER A 102 5.62 -2.93 -20.24
C SER A 102 6.17 -1.83 -21.14
N LEU A 103 5.36 -1.32 -22.08
CA LEU A 103 5.73 -0.19 -22.94
C LEU A 103 5.97 1.08 -22.13
N ALA A 104 5.07 1.42 -21.20
CA ALA A 104 5.26 2.58 -20.35
C ALA A 104 6.49 2.46 -19.44
N SER A 105 6.74 1.26 -18.90
CA SER A 105 7.95 0.97 -18.12
C SER A 105 9.22 1.13 -18.96
N ALA A 106 9.19 0.74 -20.24
CA ALA A 106 10.30 0.95 -21.18
C ALA A 106 10.58 2.44 -21.42
N MET A 107 9.54 3.28 -21.37
CA MET A 107 9.64 4.75 -21.43
C MET A 107 9.97 5.41 -20.08
N ASN A 108 10.35 4.62 -19.06
CA ASN A 108 10.55 5.06 -17.68
C ASN A 108 9.30 5.65 -16.99
N ILE A 109 8.11 5.47 -17.58
CA ILE A 109 6.84 5.90 -17.00
C ILE A 109 6.34 4.77 -16.10
N ARG A 110 6.47 4.96 -14.78
CA ARG A 110 5.93 4.03 -13.79
C ARG A 110 4.42 4.22 -13.65
N ILE A 111 3.67 3.56 -14.53
CA ILE A 111 2.22 3.42 -14.34
C ILE A 111 2.00 2.66 -13.03
N GLY A 112 1.25 3.28 -12.11
CA GLY A 112 1.14 2.91 -10.70
C GLY A 112 0.80 1.44 -10.39
N GLY A 113 1.05 1.02 -9.14
CA GLY A 113 0.89 -0.36 -8.67
C GLY A 113 -0.57 -0.87 -8.64
N HIS A 114 -0.76 -2.11 -8.18
CA HIS A 114 -2.05 -2.83 -8.19
C HIS A 114 -3.21 -2.05 -7.56
N VAL A 115 -2.95 -1.28 -6.50
CA VAL A 115 -3.99 -0.47 -5.82
C VAL A 115 -4.38 0.78 -6.64
N GLN A 116 -3.48 1.33 -7.44
CA GLN A 116 -3.63 2.63 -8.11
C GLN A 116 -4.36 2.54 -9.45
N PHE A 117 -4.06 1.48 -10.21
CA PHE A 117 -4.55 1.32 -11.58
C PHE A 117 -5.44 0.08 -11.76
N ILE A 118 -5.16 -1.04 -11.08
CA ILE A 118 -5.87 -2.29 -11.33
C ILE A 118 -7.24 -2.31 -10.64
N ARG A 119 -7.33 -1.82 -9.39
CA ARG A 119 -8.61 -1.77 -8.66
C ARG A 119 -9.66 -0.86 -9.34
N PRO A 120 -9.35 0.35 -9.83
CA PRO A 120 -10.37 1.20 -10.43
C PRO A 120 -10.82 0.75 -11.83
N LEU A 121 -9.96 0.04 -12.57
CA LEU A 121 -10.17 -0.30 -14.00
C LEU A 121 -10.56 -1.76 -14.25
N ILE A 122 -10.04 -2.72 -13.48
CA ILE A 122 -10.11 -4.16 -13.81
C ILE A 122 -10.88 -4.96 -12.74
N LEU A 123 -10.73 -4.61 -11.46
CA LEU A 123 -11.37 -5.28 -10.32
C LEU A 123 -12.02 -4.25 -9.39
N PRO A 124 -13.13 -3.64 -9.81
CA PRO A 124 -13.87 -2.70 -8.97
C PRO A 124 -14.47 -3.44 -7.76
N MET A 125 -14.38 -2.81 -6.59
CA MET A 125 -15.18 -3.18 -5.42
C MET A 125 -16.65 -2.92 -5.67
#